data_AF-A0A1V5YW82-F1
#
_entry.id   AF-A0A1V5YW82-F1
#
_cell.length_a   1.000
_cell.length_b   1.000
_cell.length_c   1.000
_cell.angle_alpha   90.00
_cell.angle_beta   90.00
_cell.angle_gamma   90.00
#
_symmetry.space_group_name_H-M   'P 1'
#
loop_
_entity.id
_entity.type
_entity.pdbx_description
1 polymer ?
#
loop_
_entity_poly.entity_id
_entity_poly.type
_entity_poly.pdbx_seq_one_letter_code
_entity_poly.pdbx_strand_id
1 'polypeptide(L)'
;MKKCSRFGYIFVETVVAMGLLSLSAFVIQNALRQAMITRAQAQDITSARFLLEKISGERILLFQQPEGNGSGQCDPPFEKFRYEWSLERVDIPKPELPPGLSPEERDVLEDAYIDFMGKLTVRILWQRGGADFEAVGESLVGSSILWTPEDTQ
;
A
#
# COMPACT_ATOMS: atom_id res chain seq x y z
N MET A 1 -17.84 68.24 29.84
CA MET A 1 -16.72 67.72 29.01
C MET A 1 -16.28 66.35 29.55
N LYS A 2 -16.56 65.25 28.83
CA LYS A 2 -15.94 63.91 28.99
C LYS A 2 -16.58 62.94 27.96
N LYS A 3 -16.31 63.14 26.67
CA LYS A 3 -16.72 62.21 25.59
C LYS A 3 -15.54 61.71 24.73
N CYS A 4 -14.33 62.25 24.94
CA CYS A 4 -13.18 61.99 24.07
C CYS A 4 -12.51 60.62 24.30
N SER A 5 -12.57 60.02 25.50
CA SER A 5 -11.92 58.71 25.74
C SER A 5 -12.67 57.52 25.14
N ARG A 6 -13.98 57.63 24.93
CA ARG A 6 -14.82 56.51 24.47
C ARG A 6 -14.58 56.19 22.98
N PHE A 7 -14.33 57.21 22.16
CA PHE A 7 -14.04 57.05 20.73
C PHE A 7 -12.67 56.43 20.48
N GLY A 8 -11.63 56.84 21.22
CA GLY A 8 -10.30 56.24 21.12
C GLY A 8 -10.28 54.77 21.55
N TYR A 9 -11.03 54.44 22.61
CA TYR A 9 -11.18 53.06 23.07
C TYR A 9 -11.87 52.17 22.04
N ILE A 10 -12.97 52.64 21.42
CA ILE A 10 -13.68 51.89 20.37
C ILE A 10 -12.78 51.64 19.16
N PHE A 11 -11.96 52.61 18.74
CA PHE A 11 -11.05 52.43 17.62
C PHE A 11 -9.94 51.42 17.91
N VAL A 12 -9.39 51.43 19.13
CA VAL A 12 -8.40 50.42 19.53
C VAL A 12 -9.04 49.03 19.58
N GLU A 13 -10.25 48.92 20.12
CA GLU A 13 -10.98 47.66 20.20
C GLU A 13 -11.29 47.08 18.81
N THR A 14 -11.71 47.91 17.84
CA THR A 14 -11.96 47.44 16.48
C THR A 14 -10.69 47.02 15.76
N VAL A 15 -9.57 47.74 15.94
CA VAL A 15 -8.28 47.36 15.35
C VAL A 15 -7.77 46.05 15.95
N VAL A 16 -7.88 45.87 17.26
CA VAL A 16 -7.51 44.62 17.94
C VAL A 16 -8.42 43.48 17.50
N ALA A 17 -9.73 43.70 17.41
CA ALA A 17 -10.68 42.70 16.92
C ALA A 17 -10.36 42.29 15.47
N MET A 18 -10.07 43.26 14.60
CA MET A 18 -9.72 43.00 13.21
C MET A 18 -8.39 42.24 13.07
N GLY A 19 -7.40 42.56 13.92
CA GLY A 19 -6.14 41.82 14.01
C GLY A 19 -6.34 40.37 14.47
N LEU A 20 -7.15 40.15 15.51
CA LEU A 20 -7.50 38.82 16.01
C LEU A 20 -8.27 37.99 14.95
N LEU A 21 -9.23 38.60 14.26
CA LEU A 21 -9.97 37.96 13.18
C LEU A 21 -9.04 37.57 12.03
N SER A 22 -8.10 38.44 11.65
CA SER A 22 -7.13 38.17 10.59
C SER A 22 -6.21 37.00 10.95
N LEU A 23 -5.66 36.98 12.17
CA LEU A 23 -4.83 35.88 12.65
C LEU A 23 -5.61 34.55 12.68
N SER A 24 -6.85 34.60 13.15
CA SER A 24 -7.72 33.41 13.21
C SER A 24 -8.01 32.87 11.82
N ALA A 25 -8.33 33.74 10.86
CA ALA A 25 -8.56 33.36 9.47
C ALA A 25 -7.31 32.70 8.86
N PHE A 26 -6.12 33.23 9.13
CA PHE A 26 -4.87 32.66 8.63
C PHE A 26 -4.63 31.23 9.15
N VAL A 27 -4.83 31.01 10.46
CA VAL A 27 -4.68 29.67 11.07
C VAL A 27 -5.68 28.68 10.47
N ILE A 28 -6.94 29.09 10.32
CA ILE A 28 -7.98 28.25 9.73
C ILE A 28 -7.65 27.88 8.28
N GLN A 29 -7.21 28.84 7.47
CA GLN A 29 -6.83 28.58 6.07
C GLN A 29 -5.67 27.59 5.97
N ASN A 30 -4.68 27.70 6.86
CA ASN A 30 -3.56 26.77 6.88
C ASN A 30 -4.02 25.37 7.28
N ALA A 31 -4.87 25.24 8.31
CA ALA A 31 -5.43 23.96 8.73
C ALA A 31 -6.26 23.31 7.61
N LEU A 32 -7.07 24.08 6.88
CA LEU A 32 -7.83 23.58 5.73
C LEU A 32 -6.91 23.07 4.61
N ARG A 33 -5.82 23.80 4.33
CA ARG A 33 -4.84 23.36 3.33
C ARG A 33 -4.20 22.03 3.73
N GLN A 34 -3.77 21.92 4.99
CA GLN A 34 -3.20 20.67 5.50
C GLN A 34 -4.20 19.53 5.44
N ALA A 35 -5.45 19.75 5.86
CA ALA A 35 -6.50 18.74 5.78
C ALA A 35 -6.77 18.26 4.35
N MET A 36 -6.80 19.19 3.37
CA MET A 36 -6.97 18.84 1.96
C MET A 36 -5.80 17.99 1.43
N ILE A 37 -4.55 18.36 1.77
CA ILE A 37 -3.35 17.60 1.37
C ILE A 37 -3.40 16.18 1.96
N THR A 38 -3.63 16.07 3.26
CA THR A 38 -3.70 14.78 3.96
C THR A 38 -4.82 13.91 3.42
N ARG A 39 -6.00 14.48 3.15
CA ARG A 39 -7.11 13.75 2.53
C ARG A 39 -6.73 13.19 1.17
N ALA A 40 -6.07 13.99 0.34
CA ALA A 40 -5.70 13.56 -0.99
C ALA A 40 -4.57 12.50 -0.99
N GLN A 41 -3.64 12.58 -0.03
CA GLN A 41 -2.66 11.52 0.22
C GLN A 41 -3.32 10.23 0.70
N ALA A 42 -4.26 10.33 1.65
CA ALA A 42 -5.00 9.17 2.14
C ALA A 42 -5.78 8.49 1.01
N GLN A 43 -6.41 9.27 0.13
CA GLN A 43 -7.10 8.72 -1.04
C GLN A 43 -6.14 7.98 -1.97
N ASP A 44 -4.95 8.52 -2.24
CA ASP A 44 -3.97 7.86 -3.11
C ASP A 44 -3.46 6.55 -2.51
N ILE A 45 -3.14 6.54 -1.22
CA ILE A 45 -2.70 5.33 -0.52
C ILE A 45 -3.80 4.27 -0.56
N THR A 46 -5.04 4.66 -0.28
CA THR A 46 -6.19 3.75 -0.34
C THR A 46 -6.37 3.19 -1.75
N SER A 47 -6.31 4.03 -2.79
CA SER A 47 -6.38 3.57 -4.18
C SER A 47 -5.23 2.64 -4.54
N ALA A 48 -4.00 2.95 -4.13
CA ALA A 48 -2.84 2.09 -4.36
C ALA A 48 -3.01 0.72 -3.69
N ARG A 49 -3.55 0.66 -2.46
CA ARG A 49 -3.85 -0.60 -1.77
C ARG A 49 -4.91 -1.43 -2.49
N PHE A 50 -5.99 -0.81 -2.95
CA PHE A 50 -6.99 -1.52 -3.75
C PHE A 50 -6.43 -2.06 -5.07
N LEU A 51 -5.59 -1.28 -5.76
CA LEU A 51 -4.95 -1.72 -7.00
C LEU A 51 -3.97 -2.87 -6.75
N LEU A 52 -3.24 -2.81 -5.65
CA LEU A 52 -2.34 -3.88 -5.22
C LEU A 52 -3.10 -5.19 -5.01
N GLU A 53 -4.20 -5.16 -4.27
CA GLU A 53 -5.04 -6.33 -4.03
C GLU A 53 -5.63 -6.88 -5.33
N LYS A 54 -6.10 -6.00 -6.22
CA LYS A 54 -6.62 -6.38 -7.54
C LYS A 54 -5.55 -7.10 -8.36
N ILE A 55 -4.37 -6.51 -8.53
CA ILE A 55 -3.29 -7.09 -9.35
C ILE A 55 -2.76 -8.37 -8.73
N SER A 56 -2.60 -8.41 -7.41
CA SER A 56 -2.25 -9.63 -6.69
C SER A 56 -3.28 -10.72 -6.93
N GLY A 57 -4.58 -10.40 -6.83
CA GLY A 57 -5.67 -11.35 -7.07
C GLY A 57 -5.69 -11.86 -8.51
N GLU A 58 -5.54 -10.98 -9.50
CA GLU A 58 -5.45 -11.36 -10.92
C GLU A 58 -4.28 -12.32 -11.18
N ARG A 59 -3.14 -12.09 -10.54
CA ARG A 59 -1.97 -12.97 -10.67
C ARG A 59 -2.16 -14.30 -9.97
N ILE A 60 -2.80 -14.33 -8.79
CA ILE A 60 -3.14 -15.56 -8.06
C ILE A 60 -4.15 -16.41 -8.84
N LEU A 61 -5.10 -15.79 -9.55
CA LEU A 61 -6.12 -16.51 -10.32
C LEU A 61 -5.56 -17.16 -11.60
N LEU A 62 -4.43 -16.68 -12.12
CA LEU A 62 -3.79 -17.27 -13.28
C LEU A 62 -3.11 -18.57 -12.85
N PHE A 63 -3.77 -19.69 -13.17
CA PHE A 63 -3.24 -21.02 -12.94
C PHE A 63 -1.96 -21.19 -13.77
N GLN A 64 -0.86 -21.56 -13.11
CA GLN A 64 0.47 -21.81 -13.72
C GLN A 64 1.11 -20.58 -14.37
N GLN A 65 1.90 -19.85 -13.58
CA GLN A 65 2.77 -18.77 -14.08
C GLN A 65 4.24 -19.15 -13.95
N PRO A 66 5.06 -18.88 -14.97
CA PRO A 66 6.50 -18.99 -14.82
C PRO A 66 7.00 -17.96 -13.80
N GLU A 67 8.09 -18.31 -13.09
CA GLU A 67 8.85 -17.33 -12.33
C GLU A 67 9.25 -16.17 -13.23
N GLY A 68 9.15 -14.96 -12.70
CA GLY A 68 9.39 -13.79 -13.51
C GLY A 68 9.01 -12.49 -12.86
N ASN A 69 9.29 -11.43 -13.59
CA ASN A 69 8.92 -10.08 -13.25
C ASN A 69 8.13 -9.45 -14.39
N GLY A 70 7.34 -8.45 -14.04
CA GLY A 70 6.64 -7.65 -15.03
C GLY A 70 6.26 -6.29 -14.48
N SER A 71 6.05 -5.36 -15.40
CA SER A 71 5.65 -3.99 -15.07
C SER A 71 4.57 -3.54 -16.04
N GLY A 72 3.69 -2.66 -15.58
CA GLY A 72 2.66 -2.07 -16.43
C GLY A 72 2.08 -0.81 -15.83
N GLN A 73 1.20 -0.17 -16.59
CA GLN A 73 0.43 0.98 -16.15
C GLN A 73 -0.97 0.51 -15.73
N CYS A 74 -1.52 1.11 -14.68
CA CYS A 74 -2.88 0.79 -14.25
C CYS A 74 -3.91 1.35 -15.24
N ASP A 75 -5.02 0.63 -15.42
CA ASP A 75 -6.12 1.05 -16.28
C ASP A 75 -6.79 2.36 -15.79
N PRO A 76 -7.45 3.12 -16.68
CA PRO A 76 -8.28 4.25 -16.30
C PRO A 76 -9.29 3.88 -15.19
N PRO A 77 -9.48 4.70 -14.15
CA PRO A 77 -9.01 6.08 -13.94
C PRO A 77 -7.69 6.21 -13.14
N PHE A 78 -6.81 5.20 -13.20
CA PHE A 78 -5.63 5.08 -12.34
C PHE A 78 -4.30 5.28 -13.10
N GLU A 79 -4.29 6.04 -14.19
CA GLU A 79 -3.14 6.19 -15.08
C GLU A 79 -1.90 6.77 -14.40
N LYS A 80 -2.08 7.47 -13.27
CA LYS A 80 -1.00 7.99 -12.43
C LYS A 80 -0.22 6.92 -11.66
N PHE A 81 -0.76 5.70 -11.57
CA PHE A 81 -0.14 4.58 -10.88
C PHE A 81 0.53 3.63 -11.89
N ARG A 82 1.74 3.23 -11.56
CA ARG A 82 2.47 2.15 -12.24
C ARG A 82 2.54 0.95 -11.30
N TYR A 83 2.48 -0.25 -11.84
CA TYR A 83 2.67 -1.46 -11.05
C TYR A 83 3.88 -2.25 -11.54
N GLU A 84 4.50 -2.95 -10.60
CA GLU A 84 5.56 -3.92 -10.82
C GLU A 84 5.21 -5.17 -10.00
N TRP A 85 5.49 -6.34 -10.54
CA TRP A 85 5.31 -7.61 -9.84
C TRP A 85 6.54 -8.49 -10.03
N SER A 86 6.84 -9.29 -9.02
CA SER A 86 7.81 -10.39 -9.08
C SER A 86 7.22 -11.64 -8.44
N LEU A 87 7.41 -12.78 -9.09
CA LEU A 87 7.07 -14.09 -8.57
C LEU A 87 8.35 -14.91 -8.45
N GLU A 88 8.70 -15.26 -7.22
CA GLU A 88 9.94 -15.96 -6.88
C GLU A 88 9.61 -17.21 -6.05
N ARG A 89 10.40 -18.28 -6.20
CA ARG A 89 10.31 -19.45 -5.31
C ARG A 89 10.97 -19.16 -3.96
N VAL A 90 10.31 -19.59 -2.89
CA VAL A 90 10.84 -19.55 -1.52
C VAL A 90 10.74 -20.94 -0.91
N ASP A 91 11.86 -21.46 -0.42
CA ASP A 91 11.91 -22.77 0.22
C ASP A 91 11.32 -22.71 1.64
N ILE A 92 10.59 -23.76 2.01
CA ILE A 92 9.93 -23.92 3.30
C ILE A 92 10.68 -24.97 4.11
N PRO A 93 11.05 -24.68 5.37
CA PRO A 93 11.67 -25.67 6.22
C PRO A 93 10.71 -26.83 6.52
N LYS A 94 11.22 -28.07 6.36
CA LYS A 94 10.48 -29.29 6.68
C LYS A 94 10.16 -29.34 8.19
N PRO A 95 8.89 -29.49 8.59
CA PRO A 95 8.53 -29.67 10.00
C PRO A 95 9.00 -31.04 10.51
N GLU A 96 9.28 -31.13 11.81
CA GLU A 96 9.63 -32.40 12.44
C GLU A 96 8.45 -33.39 12.39
N LEU A 97 8.75 -34.65 12.06
CA LEU A 97 7.76 -35.71 11.97
C LEU A 97 7.16 -36.02 13.36
N PRO A 98 5.83 -36.17 13.49
CA PRO A 98 5.20 -36.59 14.74
C PRO A 98 5.79 -37.90 15.28
N PRO A 99 6.15 -37.97 16.58
CA PRO A 99 6.59 -39.22 17.18
C PRO A 99 5.39 -40.18 17.27
N GLY A 100 5.48 -41.33 16.59
CA GLY A 100 4.46 -42.38 16.63
C GLY A 100 3.91 -42.82 15.27
N LEU A 101 4.32 -42.18 14.17
CA LEU A 101 3.96 -42.62 12.82
C LEU A 101 4.56 -44.00 12.51
N SER A 102 3.73 -44.89 11.95
CA SER A 102 4.19 -46.14 11.36
C SER A 102 5.09 -45.88 10.13
N PRO A 103 5.93 -46.84 9.72
CA PRO A 103 6.83 -46.65 8.58
C PRO A 103 6.10 -46.27 7.29
N GLU A 104 4.95 -46.90 7.01
CA GLU A 104 4.13 -46.61 5.84
C GLU A 104 3.55 -45.19 5.84
N GLU A 105 3.15 -44.69 7.02
CA GLU A 105 2.61 -43.33 7.16
C GLU A 105 3.70 -42.25 7.05
N ARG A 106 4.97 -42.61 7.32
CA ARG A 106 6.10 -41.69 7.13
C ARG A 106 6.41 -41.52 5.66
N ASP A 107 6.52 -42.62 4.92
CA ASP A 107 6.86 -42.58 3.49
C ASP A 107 5.81 -41.77 2.71
N VAL A 108 4.51 -41.95 3.02
CA VAL A 108 3.43 -41.16 2.40
C VAL A 108 3.54 -39.67 2.72
N LEU A 109 3.94 -39.30 3.94
CA LEU A 109 4.08 -37.91 4.35
C LEU A 109 5.30 -37.24 3.71
N GLU A 110 6.38 -38.00 3.50
CA GLU A 110 7.59 -37.53 2.83
C GLU A 110 7.37 -37.35 1.33
N ASP A 111 6.69 -38.28 0.67
CA ASP A 111 6.38 -38.20 -0.76
C ASP A 111 5.38 -37.08 -1.10
N ALA A 112 4.48 -36.77 -0.17
CA ALA A 112 3.50 -35.68 -0.34
C ALA A 112 4.04 -34.30 0.05
N TYR A 113 5.24 -34.20 0.64
CA TYR A 113 5.78 -32.94 1.13
C TYR A 113 6.33 -32.07 -0.02
N ILE A 114 5.79 -30.86 -0.14
CA ILE A 114 6.32 -29.85 -1.06
C ILE A 114 7.12 -28.84 -0.25
N ASP A 115 8.41 -28.73 -0.55
CA ASP A 115 9.40 -27.94 0.19
C ASP A 115 9.51 -26.49 -0.29
N PHE A 116 8.57 -26.01 -1.11
CA PHE A 116 8.59 -24.66 -1.64
C PHE A 116 7.20 -24.03 -1.77
N MET A 117 7.17 -22.69 -1.74
CA MET A 117 6.02 -21.86 -2.09
C MET A 117 6.46 -20.75 -3.05
N GLY A 118 5.49 -20.14 -3.72
CA GLY A 118 5.76 -18.90 -4.44
C GLY A 118 5.60 -17.69 -3.53
N LYS A 119 6.50 -16.73 -3.67
CA LYS A 119 6.37 -15.39 -3.12
C LYS A 119 6.02 -14.44 -4.25
N LEU A 120 4.80 -13.92 -4.22
CA LEU A 120 4.35 -12.86 -5.11
C LEU A 120 4.57 -11.52 -4.41
N THR A 121 5.43 -10.68 -4.97
CA THR A 121 5.64 -9.30 -4.54
C THR A 121 5.00 -8.37 -5.55
N VAL A 122 4.07 -7.52 -5.12
CA VAL A 122 3.46 -6.48 -5.96
C VAL A 122 3.81 -5.11 -5.39
N ARG A 123 4.27 -4.21 -6.27
CA ARG A 123 4.62 -2.83 -5.95
C ARG A 123 3.79 -1.89 -6.80
N ILE A 124 3.19 -0.90 -6.16
CA ILE A 124 2.49 0.20 -6.84
C ILE A 124 3.27 1.48 -6.59
N LEU A 125 3.63 2.17 -7.68
CA LEU A 125 4.45 3.37 -7.69
C LEU A 125 3.63 4.56 -8.21
N TRP A 126 3.73 5.70 -7.55
CA TRP A 126 3.14 6.96 -8.03
C TRP A 126 3.90 8.17 -7.55
N GLN A 127 3.69 9.31 -8.22
CA GLN A 127 4.30 10.58 -7.85
C GLN A 127 3.24 11.60 -7.48
N ARG A 128 3.48 12.36 -6.40
CA ARG A 128 2.61 13.47 -5.98
C ARG A 128 3.44 14.62 -5.44
N GLY A 129 3.22 15.81 -6.00
CA GLY A 129 3.91 17.02 -5.53
C GLY A 129 5.43 16.96 -5.69
N GLY A 130 5.92 16.21 -6.68
CA GLY A 130 7.35 16.00 -6.92
C GLY A 130 8.00 14.96 -5.99
N ALA A 131 7.25 14.35 -5.07
CA ALA A 131 7.72 13.24 -4.24
C ALA A 131 7.22 11.90 -4.80
N ASP A 132 8.08 10.91 -4.77
CA ASP A 132 7.77 9.54 -5.16
C ASP A 132 7.23 8.76 -3.96
N PHE A 133 6.21 7.96 -4.22
CA PHE A 133 5.55 7.13 -3.23
C PHE A 133 5.42 5.70 -3.76
N GLU A 134 5.47 4.75 -2.83
CA GLU A 134 5.29 3.35 -3.13
C GLU A 134 4.38 2.65 -2.12
N ALA A 135 3.69 1.62 -2.60
CA ALA A 135 2.96 0.68 -1.77
C ALA A 135 3.40 -0.74 -2.18
N VAL A 136 3.96 -1.47 -1.22
CA VAL A 136 4.42 -2.84 -1.40
C VAL A 136 3.49 -3.79 -0.66
N GLY A 137 3.26 -4.95 -1.26
CA GLY A 137 2.51 -6.05 -0.67
C GLY A 137 3.10 -7.36 -1.14
N GLU A 138 3.23 -8.27 -0.18
CA GLU A 138 3.80 -9.59 -0.40
C GLU A 138 2.73 -10.62 -0.05
N SER A 139 2.58 -11.64 -0.90
CA SER A 139 1.68 -12.75 -0.67
C SER A 139 2.39 -14.07 -0.95
N LEU A 140 2.12 -15.07 -0.12
CA LEU A 140 2.55 -16.44 -0.37
C LEU A 140 1.48 -17.16 -1.20
N VAL A 141 1.91 -17.75 -2.30
CA VAL A 141 1.07 -18.52 -3.21
C VAL A 141 1.45 -19.99 -3.13
N GLY A 142 0.43 -20.86 -3.27
CA GLY A 142 0.64 -22.30 -3.27
C GLY A 142 1.59 -22.72 -4.40
N SER A 143 2.35 -23.78 -4.15
CA SER A 143 3.30 -24.36 -5.10
C SER A 143 2.66 -24.74 -6.44
N SER A 144 1.37 -25.05 -6.47
CA SER A 144 0.61 -25.37 -7.69
C SER A 144 0.43 -24.20 -8.67
N ILE A 145 0.64 -22.97 -8.22
CA ILE A 145 0.53 -21.75 -9.04
C ILE A 145 1.84 -21.47 -9.78
N LEU A 146 2.98 -21.91 -9.20
CA LEU A 146 4.27 -21.85 -9.87
C LEU A 146 4.36 -22.93 -10.94
N TRP A 147 4.59 -22.51 -12.18
CA TRP A 147 4.99 -23.42 -13.23
C TRP A 147 6.50 -23.40 -13.36
N THR A 148 7.14 -24.47 -12.91
CA THR A 148 8.52 -24.78 -13.25
C THR A 148 8.49 -25.49 -14.62
N PRO A 149 9.20 -25.00 -15.65
CA PRO A 149 9.52 -25.86 -16.78
C PRO A 149 10.25 -27.08 -16.20
N GLU A 150 9.74 -28.28 -16.46
CA GLU A 150 10.42 -29.51 -16.07
C GLU A 150 11.85 -29.43 -16.62
N ASP A 151 12.83 -29.54 -15.70
CA ASP A 151 14.22 -29.74 -16.08
C ASP A 151 14.26 -30.91 -17.06
N THR A 152 14.61 -30.62 -18.30
CA THR A 152 14.93 -31.65 -19.28
C THR A 152 16.26 -32.26 -18.83
N GLN A 153 16.20 -33.27 -17.97
CA GLN A 153 17.32 -34.18 -17.70
C GLN A 153 16.84 -35.63 -17.70
#